data_AF-A0A956RF65-F1
#
_entry.id   AF-A0A956RF65-F1
#
_cell.length_a   1.000
_cell.length_b   1.000
_cell.length_c   1.000
_cell.angle_alpha   90.00
_cell.angle_beta   90.00
_cell.angle_gamma   90.00
#
_symmetry.space_group_name_H-M   'P 1'
#
loop_
_entity.id
_entity.type
_entity.pdbx_description
1 polymer ?
#
loop_
_entity_poly.entity_id
_entity_poly.type
_entity_poly.pdbx_seq_one_letter_code
_entity_poly.pdbx_strand_id
1 'polypeptide(L)'
;MNPARWIELERYPLLNLQDPAGQALVAGLRAQLRAQGACVIEGLLRPEALARAVSEVESLEDQAFHQTVVGNAYLRDPAPDLPPEHAERIMNTTALGVLARDQLPAGTVLADLYAWDPLLRFVEAIVDRGALYRYGCPLGALNVAVMGAGDSLRWHFDQSDFVVSIPLRHAARGGVFEWVRDVRRPDDERYADVAAVLRGESRDVRALPMPPGSLVLFEGRYTLHRVTRIDGPVTRLVALLAYSDVPGRGGSDYLKRMRYGRIA
;
A
#
# COMPACT_ATOMS: atom_id res chain seq x y z
N MET A 1 -11.70 -6.22 -21.37
CA MET A 1 -13.04 -6.14 -20.74
C MET A 1 -13.22 -4.73 -20.19
N ASN A 2 -14.43 -4.16 -20.12
CA ASN A 2 -14.59 -2.79 -19.57
C ASN A 2 -14.50 -2.84 -18.02
N PRO A 3 -13.48 -2.24 -17.39
CA PRO A 3 -13.29 -2.31 -15.93
C PRO A 3 -14.38 -1.57 -15.14
N ALA A 4 -15.14 -0.67 -15.79
CA ALA A 4 -16.26 0.06 -15.19
C ALA A 4 -17.26 -0.86 -14.47
N ARG A 5 -17.47 -2.08 -14.98
CA ARG A 5 -18.41 -3.05 -14.42
C ARG A 5 -18.01 -3.57 -13.04
N TRP A 6 -16.75 -3.40 -12.64
CA TRP A 6 -16.22 -3.85 -11.36
C TRP A 6 -16.34 -2.82 -10.26
N ILE A 7 -16.77 -1.60 -10.60
CA ILE A 7 -16.74 -0.44 -9.72
C ILE A 7 -18.17 -0.02 -9.35
N GLU A 8 -18.35 0.39 -8.11
CA GLU A 8 -19.61 0.97 -7.63
C GLU A 8 -19.79 2.41 -8.12
N LEU A 9 -20.06 2.55 -9.42
CA LEU A 9 -20.14 3.84 -10.10
C LEU A 9 -21.35 4.70 -9.70
N GLU A 10 -22.39 4.12 -9.11
CA GLU A 10 -23.53 4.89 -8.60
C GLU A 10 -23.12 5.70 -7.36
N ARG A 11 -22.30 5.11 -6.50
CA ARG A 11 -21.74 5.78 -5.31
C ARG A 11 -20.50 6.62 -5.64
N TYR A 12 -19.69 6.15 -6.58
CA TYR A 12 -18.41 6.75 -6.93
C TYR A 12 -18.32 7.04 -8.43
N PRO A 13 -18.71 8.23 -8.92
CA PRO A 13 -18.81 8.54 -10.35
C PRO A 13 -17.43 8.80 -11.00
N LEU A 14 -16.54 7.80 -10.98
CA LEU A 14 -15.15 7.86 -11.53
C LEU A 14 -15.10 8.26 -13.01
N LEU A 15 -16.20 8.04 -13.75
CA LEU A 15 -16.32 8.39 -15.16
C LEU A 15 -16.60 9.89 -15.39
N ASN A 16 -17.21 10.57 -14.42
CA ASN A 16 -17.72 11.94 -14.54
C ASN A 16 -17.26 12.82 -13.36
N LEU A 17 -15.94 12.90 -13.16
CA LEU A 17 -15.37 13.68 -12.04
C LEU A 17 -15.60 15.20 -12.14
N GLN A 18 -16.02 15.70 -13.31
CA GLN A 18 -16.29 17.12 -13.55
C GLN A 18 -17.71 17.54 -13.14
N ASP A 19 -18.63 16.59 -12.98
CA ASP A 19 -19.98 16.90 -12.52
C ASP A 19 -19.98 17.27 -11.03
N PRO A 20 -20.98 18.01 -10.52
CA PRO A 20 -21.02 18.45 -9.13
C PRO A 20 -20.83 17.33 -8.10
N ALA A 21 -21.40 16.14 -8.35
CA ALA A 21 -21.24 14.97 -7.49
C ALA A 21 -19.79 14.44 -7.48
N GLY A 22 -19.13 14.40 -8.65
CA GLY A 22 -17.74 13.99 -8.77
C GLY A 22 -16.79 14.99 -8.11
N GLN A 23 -17.01 16.29 -8.31
CA GLN A 23 -16.24 17.35 -7.67
C GLN A 23 -16.39 17.33 -6.15
N ALA A 24 -17.61 17.15 -5.64
CA ALA A 24 -17.86 17.05 -4.20
C ALA A 24 -17.19 15.82 -3.58
N LEU A 25 -17.26 14.66 -4.26
CA LEU A 25 -16.56 13.44 -3.83
C LEU A 25 -15.05 13.66 -3.74
N VAL A 26 -14.43 14.18 -4.80
CA VAL A 26 -12.98 14.43 -4.83
C VAL A 26 -12.57 15.44 -3.76
N ALA A 27 -13.33 16.53 -3.58
CA ALA A 27 -13.06 17.53 -2.55
C ALA A 27 -13.11 16.92 -1.14
N GLY A 28 -14.11 16.07 -0.86
CA GLY A 28 -14.23 15.35 0.40
C GLY A 28 -13.05 14.40 0.66
N LEU A 29 -12.65 13.61 -0.35
CA LEU A 29 -11.52 12.67 -0.23
C LEU A 29 -10.18 13.40 -0.09
N ARG A 30 -9.97 14.51 -0.81
CA ARG A 30 -8.82 15.40 -0.63
C ARG A 30 -8.74 15.92 0.80
N ALA A 31 -9.86 16.40 1.34
CA ALA A 31 -9.92 16.92 2.70
C ALA A 31 -9.61 15.82 3.72
N GLN A 32 -10.12 14.61 3.53
CA GLN A 32 -9.79 13.46 4.38
C GLN A 32 -8.30 13.13 4.32
N LEU A 33 -7.73 13.00 3.12
CA LEU A 33 -6.32 12.69 2.93
C LEU A 33 -5.42 13.75 3.62
N ARG A 34 -5.71 15.04 3.43
CA ARG A 34 -4.96 16.14 4.07
C ARG A 34 -5.09 16.17 5.59
N ALA A 35 -6.30 15.92 6.11
CA ALA A 35 -6.55 16.01 7.55
C ALA A 35 -6.10 14.76 8.31
N GLN A 36 -6.08 13.61 7.64
CA GLN A 36 -5.91 12.31 8.27
C GLN A 36 -4.71 11.53 7.75
N GLY A 37 -3.98 12.00 6.74
CA GLY A 37 -2.91 11.24 6.09
C GLY A 37 -3.39 9.99 5.34
N ALA A 38 -4.71 9.75 5.28
CA ALA A 38 -5.33 8.69 4.48
C ALA A 38 -6.78 9.03 4.12
N CYS A 39 -7.27 8.38 3.07
CA CYS A 39 -8.69 8.28 2.78
C CYS A 39 -9.04 6.84 2.38
N VAL A 40 -10.21 6.37 2.82
CA VAL A 40 -10.71 5.01 2.56
C VAL A 40 -12.01 5.11 1.79
N ILE A 41 -12.01 4.61 0.56
CA ILE A 41 -13.18 4.57 -0.31
C ILE A 41 -13.78 3.17 -0.19
N GLU A 42 -14.64 2.98 0.82
CA GLU A 42 -15.23 1.69 1.14
C GLU A 42 -16.19 1.17 0.07
N GLY A 43 -16.09 -0.11 -0.27
CA GLY A 43 -16.98 -0.74 -1.26
C GLY A 43 -16.83 -0.14 -2.66
N LEU A 44 -15.63 0.32 -3.04
CA LEU A 44 -15.37 0.75 -4.40
C LEU A 44 -15.51 -0.42 -5.37
N LEU A 45 -14.93 -1.58 -5.02
CA LEU A 45 -15.17 -2.81 -5.76
C LEU A 45 -16.54 -3.37 -5.42
N ARG A 46 -17.28 -3.73 -6.47
CA ARG A 46 -18.51 -4.51 -6.29
C ARG A 46 -18.20 -5.89 -5.69
N PRO A 47 -19.14 -6.50 -4.95
CA PRO A 47 -18.91 -7.80 -4.31
C PRO A 47 -18.44 -8.89 -5.28
N GLU A 48 -19.00 -8.96 -6.48
CA GLU A 48 -18.60 -9.92 -7.52
C GLU A 48 -17.18 -9.68 -8.05
N ALA A 49 -16.75 -8.42 -8.11
CA ALA A 49 -15.40 -8.07 -8.51
C ALA A 49 -14.38 -8.46 -7.44
N LEU A 50 -14.71 -8.20 -6.16
CA LEU A 50 -13.88 -8.60 -5.03
C LEU A 50 -13.71 -10.12 -4.97
N ALA A 51 -14.82 -10.87 -5.04
CA ALA A 51 -14.78 -12.33 -5.02
C ALA A 51 -13.94 -12.90 -6.17
N ARG A 52 -14.08 -12.32 -7.37
CA ARG A 52 -13.28 -12.71 -8.53
C ARG A 52 -11.79 -12.38 -8.35
N ALA A 53 -11.47 -11.19 -7.86
CA ALA A 53 -10.08 -10.79 -7.62
C ALA A 53 -9.40 -11.68 -6.57
N VAL A 54 -10.11 -12.05 -5.51
CA VAL A 54 -9.62 -13.02 -4.50
C VAL A 54 -9.33 -14.37 -5.17
N SER A 55 -10.29 -14.93 -5.92
CA SER A 55 -10.10 -16.23 -6.59
C SER A 55 -8.96 -16.23 -7.62
N GLU A 56 -8.81 -15.14 -8.39
CA GLU A 56 -7.71 -14.97 -9.33
C GLU A 56 -6.35 -14.97 -8.61
N VAL A 57 -6.24 -14.25 -7.49
CA VAL A 57 -5.01 -14.20 -6.68
C VAL A 57 -4.74 -15.54 -5.99
N GLU A 58 -5.75 -16.18 -5.41
CA GLU A 58 -5.63 -17.50 -4.77
C GLU A 58 -5.01 -18.54 -5.70
N SER A 59 -5.43 -18.55 -6.97
CA SER A 59 -4.89 -19.48 -7.98
C SER A 59 -3.39 -19.27 -8.28
N LEU A 60 -2.83 -18.14 -7.84
CA LEU A 60 -1.45 -17.73 -8.06
C LEU A 60 -0.63 -17.70 -6.76
N GLU A 61 -1.22 -17.92 -5.58
CA GLU A 61 -0.54 -17.74 -4.27
C GLU A 61 0.76 -18.55 -4.16
N ASP A 62 0.80 -19.77 -4.69
CA ASP A 62 2.00 -20.64 -4.68
C ASP A 62 3.17 -20.09 -5.51
N GLN A 63 2.92 -19.08 -6.35
CA GLN A 63 3.96 -18.41 -7.14
C GLN A 63 4.52 -17.16 -6.43
N ALA A 64 3.99 -16.81 -5.25
CA ALA A 64 4.43 -15.62 -4.52
C ALA A 64 5.88 -15.78 -4.06
N PHE A 65 6.72 -14.80 -4.40
CA PHE A 65 8.09 -14.76 -3.90
C PHE A 65 8.08 -14.34 -2.43
N HIS A 66 8.46 -15.25 -1.55
CA HIS A 66 8.57 -15.00 -0.12
C HIS A 66 9.92 -14.41 0.22
N GLN A 67 9.89 -13.25 0.88
CA GLN A 67 11.09 -12.56 1.34
C GLN A 67 11.08 -12.43 2.86
N THR A 68 12.25 -12.58 3.47
CA THR A 68 12.50 -12.22 4.88
C THR A 68 13.63 -11.22 4.93
N VAL A 69 13.36 -10.04 5.51
CA VAL A 69 14.30 -8.92 5.53
C VAL A 69 14.35 -8.34 6.93
N VAL A 70 15.55 -8.20 7.48
CA VAL A 70 15.79 -7.48 8.74
C VAL A 70 16.24 -6.06 8.38
N GLY A 71 15.61 -5.06 9.00
CA GLY A 71 15.91 -3.66 8.73
C GLY A 71 15.35 -2.73 9.80
N ASN A 72 15.78 -1.48 9.79
CA ASN A 72 15.18 -0.43 10.60
C ASN A 72 14.00 0.24 9.86
N ALA A 73 13.37 1.19 10.55
CA ALA A 73 12.23 1.96 10.04
C ALA A 73 12.57 2.93 8.90
N TYR A 74 13.83 3.35 8.79
CA TYR A 74 14.29 4.38 7.85
C TYR A 74 14.78 3.80 6.51
N LEU A 75 14.80 2.46 6.38
CA LEU A 75 15.19 1.75 5.16
C LEU A 75 16.61 2.10 4.68
N ARG A 76 17.51 2.39 5.61
CA ARG A 76 18.92 2.71 5.35
C ARG A 76 19.83 2.10 6.41
N ASP A 77 21.11 1.98 6.10
CA ASP A 77 22.09 1.50 7.07
C ASP A 77 22.30 2.53 8.19
N PRO A 78 22.30 2.12 9.47
CA PRO A 78 22.57 3.03 10.58
C PRO A 78 24.02 3.50 10.56
N ALA A 79 24.25 4.77 10.90
CA ALA A 79 25.61 5.27 11.12
C ALA A 79 26.33 4.49 12.25
N PRO A 80 27.64 4.23 12.11
CA PRO A 80 28.38 3.28 12.95
C PRO A 80 28.55 3.71 14.41
N ASP A 81 28.38 4.99 14.72
CA ASP A 81 28.56 5.62 16.03
C ASP A 81 27.24 5.88 16.78
N LEU A 82 26.09 5.53 16.19
CA LEU A 82 24.80 5.72 16.85
C LEU A 82 24.62 4.78 18.05
N PRO A 83 24.06 5.28 19.17
CA PRO A 83 23.83 4.48 20.38
C PRO A 83 22.81 3.35 20.14
N PRO A 84 22.88 2.23 20.87
CA PRO A 84 21.99 1.07 20.66
C PRO A 84 20.49 1.40 20.70
N GLU A 85 20.10 2.42 21.47
CA GLU A 85 18.71 2.84 21.67
C GLU A 85 18.19 3.73 20.54
N HIS A 86 19.07 4.17 19.63
CA HIS A 86 18.71 5.03 18.50
C HIS A 86 17.73 4.30 17.56
N ALA A 87 16.73 5.01 17.02
CA ALA A 87 15.69 4.38 16.19
C ALA A 87 16.26 3.62 14.96
N GLU A 88 17.36 4.10 14.38
CA GLU A 88 18.03 3.41 13.27
C GLU A 88 18.74 2.10 13.66
N ARG A 89 19.02 1.90 14.96
CA ARG A 89 19.59 0.66 15.51
C ARG A 89 18.53 -0.36 15.91
N ILE A 90 17.27 0.04 15.98
CA ILE A 90 16.15 -0.86 16.28
C ILE A 90 15.79 -1.61 14.99
N MET A 91 16.18 -2.88 14.94
CA MET A 91 15.99 -3.74 13.78
C MET A 91 14.77 -4.64 13.99
N ASN A 92 13.91 -4.72 12.98
CA ASN A 92 12.75 -5.59 12.96
C ASN A 92 12.69 -6.39 11.65
N THR A 93 11.94 -7.48 11.68
CA THR A 93 11.81 -8.38 10.54
C THR A 93 10.56 -8.05 9.74
N THR A 94 10.70 -8.03 8.42
CA THR A 94 9.60 -8.17 7.45
C THR A 94 9.63 -9.58 6.91
N ALA A 95 8.46 -10.23 6.87
CA ALA A 95 8.25 -11.52 6.23
C ALA A 95 6.92 -11.44 5.48
N LEU A 96 6.95 -11.64 4.17
CA LEU A 96 5.76 -11.67 3.32
C LEU A 96 6.05 -12.27 1.94
N GLY A 97 5.02 -12.85 1.32
CA GLY A 97 4.98 -13.19 -0.09
C GLY A 97 4.54 -12.02 -0.97
N VAL A 98 5.08 -11.95 -2.19
CA VAL A 98 4.65 -10.98 -3.21
C VAL A 98 4.40 -11.65 -4.54
N LEU A 99 3.25 -11.37 -5.15
CA LEU A 99 3.02 -11.59 -6.58
C LEU A 99 3.33 -10.31 -7.35
N ALA A 100 4.27 -10.39 -8.29
CA ALA A 100 4.69 -9.29 -9.14
C ALA A 100 3.68 -9.00 -10.26
N ARG A 101 3.80 -7.82 -10.88
CA ARG A 101 2.92 -7.37 -11.96
C ARG A 101 2.82 -8.36 -13.12
N ASP A 102 3.93 -8.92 -13.58
CA ASP A 102 3.98 -9.84 -14.70
C ASP A 102 3.40 -11.24 -14.39
N GLN A 103 3.21 -11.56 -13.10
CA GLN A 103 2.49 -12.74 -12.65
C GLN A 103 0.97 -12.54 -12.62
N LEU A 104 0.48 -11.32 -12.90
CA LEU A 104 -0.95 -10.98 -12.96
C LEU A 104 -1.36 -10.79 -14.43
N PRO A 105 -1.92 -11.81 -15.10
CA PRO A 105 -2.24 -11.72 -16.52
C PRO A 105 -3.27 -10.63 -16.82
N ALA A 106 -3.24 -10.12 -18.06
CA ALA A 106 -4.30 -9.26 -18.57
C ALA A 106 -5.66 -10.00 -18.51
N GLY A 107 -6.74 -9.27 -18.25
CA GLY A 107 -8.08 -9.84 -18.06
C GLY A 107 -8.39 -10.27 -16.62
N THR A 108 -7.41 -10.24 -15.71
CA THR A 108 -7.67 -10.27 -14.26
C THR A 108 -8.24 -8.93 -13.81
N VAL A 109 -9.05 -8.94 -12.74
CA VAL A 109 -9.71 -7.74 -12.21
C VAL A 109 -8.68 -6.66 -11.87
N LEU A 110 -7.61 -7.03 -11.16
CA LEU A 110 -6.59 -6.08 -10.71
C LEU A 110 -5.76 -5.50 -11.87
N ALA A 111 -5.36 -6.33 -12.84
CA ALA A 111 -4.59 -5.86 -13.99
C ALA A 111 -5.41 -4.91 -14.87
N ASP A 112 -6.68 -5.26 -15.11
CA ASP A 112 -7.60 -4.44 -15.90
C ASP A 112 -7.92 -3.11 -15.19
N LEU A 113 -8.12 -3.12 -13.86
CA LEU A 113 -8.31 -1.90 -13.08
C LEU A 113 -7.08 -1.01 -13.05
N TYR A 114 -5.89 -1.57 -12.82
CA TYR A 114 -4.66 -0.79 -12.82
C TYR A 114 -4.41 -0.12 -14.18
N ALA A 115 -4.73 -0.80 -15.29
CA ALA A 115 -4.64 -0.26 -16.64
C ALA A 115 -5.78 0.72 -17.01
N TRP A 116 -6.78 0.92 -16.14
CA TRP A 116 -7.96 1.73 -16.45
C TRP A 116 -7.73 3.21 -16.13
N ASP A 117 -7.81 4.07 -17.15
CA ASP A 117 -7.52 5.51 -16.98
C ASP A 117 -8.47 6.26 -16.05
N PRO A 118 -9.78 5.96 -15.97
CA PRO A 118 -10.65 6.55 -14.95
C PRO A 118 -10.16 6.33 -13.51
N LEU A 119 -9.58 5.17 -13.19
CA LEU A 119 -9.01 4.94 -11.86
C LEU A 119 -7.76 5.80 -11.63
N LEU A 120 -6.86 5.86 -12.62
CA LEU A 120 -5.68 6.73 -12.55
C LEU A 120 -6.09 8.20 -12.35
N ARG A 121 -7.03 8.71 -13.15
CA ARG A 121 -7.52 10.09 -13.02
C ARG A 121 -8.22 10.34 -11.69
N PHE A 122 -8.92 9.36 -11.14
CA PHE A 122 -9.53 9.47 -9.82
C PHE A 122 -8.48 9.57 -8.71
N VAL A 123 -7.43 8.74 -8.76
CA VAL A 123 -6.30 8.82 -7.83
C VAL A 123 -5.56 10.16 -7.97
N GLU A 124 -5.27 10.59 -9.20
CA GLU A 124 -4.65 11.89 -9.49
C GLU A 124 -5.47 13.04 -8.92
N ALA A 125 -6.79 12.98 -9.13
CA ALA A 125 -7.71 13.95 -8.58
C ALA A 125 -7.67 13.93 -7.05
N ILE A 126 -7.60 12.80 -6.34
CA ILE A 126 -7.54 12.80 -4.87
C ILE A 126 -6.20 13.30 -4.33
N VAL A 127 -5.09 12.88 -4.94
CA VAL A 127 -3.74 13.19 -4.45
C VAL A 127 -3.37 14.66 -4.69
N ASP A 128 -3.84 15.26 -5.79
CA ASP A 128 -3.69 16.70 -6.08
C ASP A 128 -2.21 17.19 -6.11
N ARG A 129 -1.32 16.39 -6.70
CA ARG A 129 0.13 16.67 -6.81
C ARG A 129 0.63 16.84 -8.26
N GLY A 130 -0.27 17.20 -9.17
CA GLY A 130 0.01 17.25 -10.61
C GLY A 130 -0.23 15.89 -11.29
N ALA A 131 0.31 15.74 -12.51
CA ALA A 131 0.06 14.57 -13.34
C ALA A 131 0.66 13.31 -12.71
N LEU A 132 -0.13 12.23 -12.69
CA LEU A 132 0.31 10.91 -12.26
C LEU A 132 0.46 9.96 -13.46
N TYR A 133 1.47 9.12 -13.36
CA TYR A 133 1.80 8.08 -14.32
C TYR A 133 1.83 6.73 -13.61
N ARG A 134 1.40 5.69 -14.32
CA ARG A 134 1.61 4.31 -13.88
C ARG A 134 3.10 4.06 -13.72
N TYR A 135 3.50 3.42 -12.62
CA TYR A 135 4.91 3.16 -12.34
C TYR A 135 5.52 2.26 -13.42
N GLY A 136 6.71 2.62 -13.91
CA GLY A 136 7.38 1.98 -15.04
C GLY A 136 8.08 0.66 -14.70
N CYS A 137 8.08 0.24 -13.43
CA CYS A 137 8.70 -1.03 -13.04
C CYS A 137 7.83 -2.22 -13.51
N PRO A 138 8.32 -3.12 -14.38
CA PRO A 138 7.53 -4.24 -14.90
C PRO A 138 7.14 -5.26 -13.83
N LEU A 139 7.78 -5.25 -12.66
CA LEU A 139 7.44 -6.11 -11.51
C LEU A 139 6.61 -5.37 -10.45
N GLY A 140 6.85 -4.08 -10.26
CA GLY A 140 6.32 -3.31 -9.14
C GLY A 140 5.15 -2.39 -9.46
N ALA A 141 4.78 -2.24 -10.73
CA ALA A 141 3.66 -1.40 -11.16
C ALA A 141 2.33 -1.75 -10.47
N LEU A 142 2.07 -3.05 -10.34
CA LEU A 142 0.96 -3.62 -9.57
C LEU A 142 1.50 -4.88 -8.91
N ASN A 143 1.32 -5.05 -7.62
CA ASN A 143 1.72 -6.28 -6.95
C ASN A 143 0.70 -6.64 -5.86
N VAL A 144 0.69 -7.90 -5.44
CA VAL A 144 -0.18 -8.35 -4.34
C VAL A 144 0.70 -8.88 -3.23
N ALA A 145 0.56 -8.28 -2.04
CA ALA A 145 1.11 -8.83 -0.81
C ALA A 145 0.26 -10.03 -0.40
N VAL A 146 0.89 -11.21 -0.39
CA VAL A 146 0.32 -12.51 0.00
C VAL A 146 0.96 -12.86 1.33
N MET A 147 0.23 -12.69 2.43
CA MET A 147 0.80 -12.81 3.78
C MET A 147 0.13 -13.94 4.56
N GLY A 148 0.87 -15.00 4.85
CA GLY A 148 0.42 -16.18 5.57
C GLY A 148 0.66 -16.12 7.08
N ALA A 149 0.48 -17.25 7.76
CA ALA A 149 0.74 -17.35 9.20
C ALA A 149 2.21 -17.03 9.54
N GLY A 150 2.42 -16.12 10.49
CA GLY A 150 3.74 -15.67 10.92
C GLY A 150 4.31 -14.50 10.12
N ASP A 151 3.74 -14.18 8.96
CA ASP A 151 4.14 -13.02 8.16
C ASP A 151 3.79 -11.71 8.87
N SER A 152 4.59 -10.68 8.60
CA SER A 152 4.43 -9.33 9.12
C SER A 152 5.20 -8.32 8.27
N LEU A 153 4.76 -7.07 8.30
CA LEU A 153 5.51 -5.95 7.73
C LEU A 153 5.99 -5.10 8.89
N ARG A 154 7.31 -4.88 8.99
CA ARG A 154 7.89 -4.11 10.10
C ARG A 154 7.43 -2.65 10.07
N TRP A 155 7.63 -1.96 11.19
CA TRP A 155 7.55 -0.51 11.22
C TRP A 155 8.53 0.10 10.20
N HIS A 156 8.01 0.91 9.29
CA HIS A 156 8.81 1.62 8.30
C HIS A 156 8.13 2.89 7.82
N PHE A 157 8.91 3.74 7.17
CA PHE A 157 8.43 4.82 6.32
C PHE A 157 8.51 4.40 4.86
N ASP A 158 7.58 4.90 4.05
CA ASP A 158 7.66 4.74 2.61
C ASP A 158 8.68 5.72 2.02
N GLN A 159 9.27 5.30 0.90
CA GLN A 159 10.06 6.19 0.04
C GLN A 159 9.18 6.97 -0.94
N SER A 160 7.96 6.50 -1.21
CA SER A 160 6.96 7.22 -1.99
C SER A 160 6.16 8.18 -1.10
N ASP A 161 5.65 9.24 -1.71
CA ASP A 161 4.83 10.24 -1.02
C ASP A 161 3.45 9.69 -0.62
N PHE A 162 2.91 8.75 -1.40
CA PHE A 162 1.66 8.07 -1.12
C PHE A 162 1.70 6.62 -1.62
N VAL A 163 0.76 5.82 -1.13
CA VAL A 163 0.52 4.44 -1.56
C VAL A 163 -0.96 4.28 -1.86
N VAL A 164 -1.27 3.57 -2.95
CA VAL A 164 -2.64 3.18 -3.31
C VAL A 164 -2.77 1.67 -3.16
N SER A 165 -3.81 1.23 -2.45
CA SER A 165 -4.02 -0.18 -2.18
C SER A 165 -5.48 -0.59 -2.27
N ILE A 166 -5.70 -1.87 -2.57
CA ILE A 166 -7.02 -2.51 -2.54
C ILE A 166 -6.90 -3.73 -1.62
N PRO A 167 -7.42 -3.68 -0.39
CA PRO A 167 -7.54 -4.85 0.46
C PRO A 167 -8.48 -5.87 -0.19
N LEU A 168 -8.05 -7.12 -0.30
CA LEU A 168 -8.86 -8.18 -0.91
C LEU A 168 -9.38 -9.17 0.13
N ARG A 169 -8.57 -9.47 1.14
CA ARG A 169 -8.93 -10.38 2.22
C ARG A 169 -8.15 -10.06 3.49
N HIS A 170 -8.87 -10.02 4.62
CA HIS A 170 -8.24 -9.96 5.94
C HIS A 170 -7.73 -11.33 6.37
N ALA A 171 -6.68 -11.34 7.19
CA ALA A 171 -6.34 -12.52 7.97
C ALA A 171 -7.42 -12.82 9.02
N ALA A 172 -7.43 -14.05 9.53
CA ALA A 172 -8.33 -14.44 10.61
C ALA A 172 -8.04 -13.68 11.92
N ARG A 173 -6.75 -13.47 12.23
CA ARG A 173 -6.27 -12.64 13.34
C ARG A 173 -4.95 -11.98 12.96
N GLY A 174 -4.66 -10.84 13.60
CA GLY A 174 -3.48 -10.06 13.26
C GLY A 174 -3.60 -9.44 11.86
N GLY A 175 -2.47 -9.14 11.21
CA GLY A 175 -2.49 -8.50 9.89
C GLY A 175 -3.10 -7.08 9.91
N VAL A 176 -3.14 -6.45 11.08
CA VAL A 176 -3.69 -5.11 11.30
C VAL A 176 -2.71 -4.10 10.75
N PHE A 177 -3.19 -3.18 9.92
CA PHE A 177 -2.39 -2.04 9.49
C PHE A 177 -2.38 -1.01 10.61
N GLU A 178 -1.22 -0.81 11.21
CA GLU A 178 -1.02 0.15 12.29
C GLU A 178 -0.13 1.30 11.84
N TRP A 179 -0.38 2.49 12.37
CA TRP A 179 0.36 3.68 12.03
C TRP A 179 0.48 4.69 13.17
N VAL A 180 1.48 5.58 13.05
CA VAL A 180 1.61 6.82 13.81
C VAL A 180 1.89 7.93 12.80
N ARG A 181 0.89 8.78 12.62
CA ARG A 181 0.90 9.83 11.58
C ARG A 181 1.89 10.93 11.91
N ASP A 182 2.54 11.43 10.88
CA ASP A 182 3.42 12.60 10.93
C ASP A 182 4.41 12.57 12.11
N VAL A 183 4.87 11.37 12.46
CA VAL A 183 5.80 11.17 13.58
C VAL A 183 7.16 11.76 13.26
N ARG A 184 7.49 11.92 11.97
CA ARG A 184 8.65 12.67 11.49
C ARG A 184 8.24 13.80 10.54
N ARG A 185 9.15 14.74 10.30
CA ARG A 185 8.95 15.93 9.47
C ARG A 185 9.94 15.96 8.30
N PRO A 186 9.71 16.80 7.27
CA PRO A 186 10.66 16.97 6.16
C PRO A 186 12.09 17.33 6.59
N ASP A 187 12.23 18.03 7.71
CA ASP A 187 13.47 18.60 8.26
C ASP A 187 13.89 18.00 9.61
N ASP A 188 13.11 17.07 10.17
CA ASP A 188 13.38 16.44 11.47
C ASP A 188 12.92 14.96 11.45
N GLU A 189 13.87 14.04 11.57
CA GLU A 189 13.61 12.59 11.54
C GLU A 189 12.99 12.06 12.85
N ARG A 190 12.90 12.89 13.91
CA ARG A 190 12.23 12.61 15.19
C ARG A 190 12.62 11.28 15.81
N TYR A 191 13.92 10.95 15.80
CA TYR A 191 14.43 9.65 16.23
C TYR A 191 13.97 9.21 17.62
N ALA A 192 13.81 10.13 18.57
CA ALA A 192 13.32 9.81 19.92
C ALA A 192 11.86 9.33 19.92
N ASP A 193 10.97 10.03 19.21
CA ASP A 193 9.56 9.64 19.11
C ASP A 193 9.41 8.33 18.34
N VAL A 194 10.15 8.20 17.23
CA VAL A 194 10.17 6.97 16.44
C VAL A 194 10.65 5.81 17.31
N ALA A 195 11.74 5.97 18.07
CA ALA A 195 12.22 4.93 18.98
C ALA A 195 11.16 4.54 20.03
N ALA A 196 10.43 5.49 20.58
CA ALA A 196 9.33 5.21 21.52
C ALA A 196 8.21 4.38 20.86
N VAL A 197 7.86 4.65 19.60
CA VAL A 197 6.90 3.81 18.85
C VAL A 197 7.46 2.41 18.63
N LEU A 198 8.72 2.30 18.20
CA LEU A 198 9.37 1.01 17.90
C LEU A 198 9.49 0.10 19.13
N ARG A 199 9.63 0.68 20.33
CA ARG A 199 9.66 -0.04 21.62
C ARG A 199 8.28 -0.31 22.21
N GLY A 200 7.20 0.15 21.56
CA GLY A 200 5.82 -0.04 22.04
C GLY A 200 5.45 0.87 23.21
N GLU A 201 6.16 1.98 23.39
CA GLU A 201 5.95 2.95 24.48
C GLU A 201 4.97 4.06 24.07
N SER A 202 4.76 4.26 22.76
CA SER A 202 3.85 5.27 22.24
C SER A 202 2.38 4.90 22.39
N ARG A 203 1.57 5.87 22.83
CA ARG A 203 0.10 5.77 22.91
C ARG A 203 -0.60 6.26 21.65
N ASP A 204 0.15 6.69 20.64
CA ASP A 204 -0.38 7.30 19.41
C ASP A 204 -0.56 6.30 18.28
N VAL A 205 -0.20 5.03 18.51
CA VAL A 205 -0.46 3.94 17.56
C VAL A 205 -1.96 3.80 17.35
N ARG A 206 -2.37 3.84 16.08
CA ARG A 206 -3.76 3.62 15.65
C ARG A 206 -3.81 2.54 14.59
N ALA A 207 -4.94 1.86 14.47
CA ALA A 207 -5.24 1.01 13.33
C ALA A 207 -5.90 1.84 12.22
N LEU A 208 -5.49 1.64 10.96
CA LEU A 208 -6.19 2.17 9.80
C LEU A 208 -7.18 1.09 9.30
N PRO A 209 -8.49 1.36 9.26
CA PRO A 209 -9.45 0.43 8.66
C PRO A 209 -9.12 0.18 7.18
N MET A 210 -9.06 -1.09 6.79
CA MET A 210 -8.77 -1.51 5.42
C MET A 210 -9.79 -2.55 4.93
N PRO A 211 -11.10 -2.24 4.91
CA PRO A 211 -12.14 -3.22 4.58
C PRO A 211 -11.94 -3.79 3.16
N PRO A 212 -12.19 -5.09 2.92
CA PRO A 212 -12.02 -5.68 1.60
C PRO A 212 -12.87 -4.99 0.53
N GLY A 213 -12.30 -4.81 -0.66
CA GLY A 213 -12.92 -4.11 -1.78
C GLY A 213 -12.89 -2.59 -1.69
N SER A 214 -12.29 -2.01 -0.66
CA SER A 214 -12.01 -0.58 -0.61
C SER A 214 -10.83 -0.17 -1.50
N LEU A 215 -10.79 1.11 -1.87
CA LEU A 215 -9.56 1.75 -2.33
C LEU A 215 -9.02 2.60 -1.18
N VAL A 216 -7.79 2.33 -0.76
CA VAL A 216 -7.13 3.03 0.35
C VAL A 216 -5.96 3.81 -0.21
N LEU A 217 -5.94 5.12 0.05
CA LEU A 217 -4.79 5.99 -0.20
C LEU A 217 -4.27 6.46 1.14
N PHE A 218 -2.95 6.37 1.36
CA PHE A 218 -2.32 6.93 2.55
C PHE A 218 -0.93 7.49 2.26
N GLU A 219 -0.48 8.44 3.07
CA GLU A 219 0.81 9.12 2.95
C GLU A 219 1.86 8.51 3.89
N GLY A 220 2.66 7.58 3.38
CA GLY A 220 3.63 6.80 4.17
C GLY A 220 4.98 7.47 4.40
N ARG A 221 5.28 8.60 3.72
CA ARG A 221 6.59 9.26 3.82
C ARG A 221 6.91 9.77 5.23
N TYR A 222 5.93 10.34 5.91
CA TYR A 222 6.08 10.92 7.26
C TYR A 222 5.33 10.13 8.33
N THR A 223 4.55 9.14 7.91
CA THR A 223 3.75 8.28 8.77
C THR A 223 4.45 6.93 8.96
N LEU A 224 4.86 6.63 10.19
CA LEU A 224 5.44 5.33 10.50
C LEU A 224 4.32 4.31 10.52
N HIS A 225 4.46 3.20 9.80
CA HIS A 225 3.41 2.21 9.70
C HIS A 225 3.94 0.77 9.60
N ARG A 226 3.08 -0.19 9.97
CA ARG A 226 3.40 -1.63 9.97
C ARG A 226 2.16 -2.48 9.66
N VAL A 227 2.38 -3.76 9.41
CA VAL A 227 1.33 -4.78 9.43
C VAL A 227 1.67 -5.76 10.54
N THR A 228 0.79 -5.89 11.54
CA THR A 228 1.01 -6.81 12.66
C THR A 228 1.12 -8.25 12.19
N ARG A 229 1.82 -9.08 12.97
CA ARG A 229 1.99 -10.51 12.69
C ARG A 229 0.63 -11.17 12.44
N ILE A 230 0.56 -12.01 11.42
CA ILE A 230 -0.64 -12.77 11.09
C ILE A 230 -0.67 -14.05 11.91
N ASP A 231 -1.84 -14.31 12.51
CA ASP A 231 -2.11 -15.52 13.28
C ASP A 231 -3.33 -16.24 12.72
N GLY A 232 -3.13 -17.50 12.31
CA GLY A 232 -4.19 -18.35 11.78
C GLY A 232 -4.02 -18.67 10.28
N PRO A 233 -4.95 -19.48 9.72
CA PRO A 233 -4.74 -20.12 8.43
C PRO A 233 -5.14 -19.26 7.23
N VAL A 234 -5.81 -18.12 7.44
CA VAL A 234 -6.31 -17.28 6.35
C VAL A 234 -5.23 -16.30 5.92
N THR A 235 -4.76 -16.44 4.69
CA THR A 235 -3.81 -15.52 4.06
C THR A 235 -4.43 -14.13 3.90
N ARG A 236 -3.74 -13.09 4.36
CA ARG A 236 -4.09 -11.69 4.11
C ARG A 236 -3.63 -11.30 2.71
N LEU A 237 -4.53 -10.72 1.93
CA LEU A 237 -4.28 -10.30 0.55
C LEU A 237 -4.53 -8.80 0.40
N VAL A 238 -3.53 -8.06 -0.10
CA VAL A 238 -3.65 -6.63 -0.41
C VAL A 238 -2.94 -6.33 -1.73
N ALA A 239 -3.67 -5.79 -2.69
CA ALA A 239 -3.08 -5.28 -3.93
C ALA A 239 -2.51 -3.89 -3.69
N LEU A 240 -1.32 -3.63 -4.25
CA LEU A 240 -0.60 -2.36 -4.20
C LEU A 240 -0.46 -1.83 -5.63
N LEU A 241 -1.02 -0.65 -5.88
CA LEU A 241 -1.03 0.02 -7.18
C LEU A 241 -0.03 1.17 -7.12
N ALA A 242 1.03 1.10 -7.93
CA ALA A 242 2.10 2.09 -7.89
C ALA A 242 1.90 3.18 -8.94
N TYR A 243 1.95 4.44 -8.52
CA TYR A 243 1.91 5.62 -9.38
C TYR A 243 3.10 6.53 -9.07
N SER A 244 3.50 7.35 -10.04
CA SER A 244 4.55 8.35 -9.87
C SER A 244 4.19 9.63 -10.60
N ASP A 245 4.63 10.74 -10.06
CA ASP A 245 4.69 12.08 -10.68
C ASP A 245 5.73 12.22 -11.81
N VAL A 246 6.62 11.24 -11.98
CA VAL A 246 7.65 11.23 -13.01
C VAL A 246 7.36 10.13 -14.05
N PRO A 247 7.18 10.49 -15.34
CA PRO A 247 6.97 9.52 -16.40
C PRO A 247 8.09 8.47 -16.45
N GLY A 248 7.71 7.20 -16.55
CA GLY A 248 8.67 6.09 -16.69
C GLY A 248 9.51 5.80 -15.45
N ARG A 249 9.27 6.46 -14.30
CA ARG A 249 9.97 6.13 -13.06
C ARG A 249 9.75 4.65 -12.72
N GLY A 250 10.86 3.94 -12.49
CA GLY A 250 10.87 2.53 -12.11
C GLY A 250 11.70 2.30 -10.84
N GLY A 251 11.67 1.05 -10.34
CA GLY A 251 12.47 0.64 -9.19
C GLY A 251 13.90 0.29 -9.57
N SER A 252 14.83 0.41 -8.62
CA SER A 252 16.20 -0.07 -8.80
C SER A 252 16.24 -1.60 -8.88
N ASP A 253 17.27 -2.14 -9.52
CA ASP A 253 17.47 -3.59 -9.60
C ASP A 253 17.66 -4.24 -8.23
N TYR A 254 18.25 -3.49 -7.28
CA TYR A 254 18.33 -3.89 -5.88
C TYR A 254 16.93 -4.10 -5.28
N LEU A 255 16.03 -3.13 -5.44
CA LEU A 255 14.66 -3.24 -4.94
C LEU A 255 13.90 -4.39 -5.62
N LYS A 256 14.10 -4.61 -6.93
CA LYS A 256 13.47 -5.70 -7.66
C LYS A 256 13.92 -7.06 -7.12
N ARG A 257 15.24 -7.26 -6.97
CA ARG A 257 15.80 -8.51 -6.44
C ARG A 257 15.37 -8.77 -5.01
N MET A 258 15.36 -7.73 -4.16
CA MET A 258 14.88 -7.85 -2.78
C MET A 258 13.41 -8.21 -2.69
N ARG A 259 12.53 -7.53 -3.46
CA ARG A 259 11.08 -7.69 -3.32
C ARG A 259 10.47 -8.84 -4.11
N TYR A 260 11.09 -9.22 -5.22
CA TYR A 260 10.54 -10.20 -6.17
C TYR A 260 11.51 -11.34 -6.50
N GLY A 261 12.71 -11.35 -5.91
CA GLY A 261 13.72 -12.40 -6.13
C GLY A 261 14.45 -12.33 -7.47
N ARG A 262 14.07 -11.41 -8.36
CA ARG A 262 14.60 -11.31 -9.72
C ARG A 262 14.61 -9.88 -10.25
N ILE A 263 15.34 -9.69 -11.34
CA ILE A 263 15.34 -8.49 -12.18
C ILE A 263 14.58 -8.90 -13.46
N ALA A 264 13.68 -8.05 -13.94
CA ALA A 264 12.92 -8.30 -15.17
C ALA A 264 13.76 -8.10 -16.43
#